data_AF-A0AAW9FMQ7-F1
#
_entry.id   AF-A0AAW9FMQ7-F1
#
_cell.length_a   1.000
_cell.length_b   1.000
_cell.length_c   1.000
_cell.angle_alpha   90.00
_cell.angle_beta   90.00
_cell.angle_gamma   90.00
#
_symmetry.space_group_name_H-M   'P 1'
#
loop_
_entity.id
_entity.type
_entity.pdbx_description
1 polymer ?
#
loop_
_entity_poly.entity_id
_entity_poly.type
_entity_poly.pdbx_seq_one_letter_code
_entity_poly.pdbx_strand_id
1 'polypeptide(L)'
;MKRNENIVLLSRDHHFGLLCAWKIRQGLKKEAEIERIKNYVQYFWASHLKEHFREEEEILFPYANDEMTHQIRREHQLIKTLASDIETTVSTELLTAFADALEQHIRFEERTWFPHLEEILDTQTLEKIGKALDLIHETEADTYHDEFWK
;
A
#
# COMPACT_ATOMS: atom_id res chain seq x y z
N MET A 1 17.15 -5.47 -8.54
CA MET A 1 17.52 -6.08 -7.26
C MET A 1 16.43 -7.08 -6.89
N LYS A 2 16.78 -8.25 -6.37
CA LYS A 2 15.79 -9.22 -5.89
C LYS A 2 15.55 -8.89 -4.40
N ARG A 3 14.31 -8.59 -4.02
CA ARG A 3 13.87 -8.35 -2.64
C ARG A 3 14.26 -9.53 -1.74
N ASN A 4 14.67 -9.26 -0.51
CA ASN A 4 14.91 -10.31 0.48
C ASN A 4 13.66 -11.17 0.69
N GLU A 5 13.81 -12.49 0.75
CA GLU A 5 12.69 -13.43 0.85
C GLU A 5 11.83 -13.23 2.10
N ASN A 6 12.41 -12.69 3.18
CA ASN A 6 11.71 -12.49 4.45
C ASN A 6 10.79 -11.26 4.46
N ILE A 7 10.89 -10.36 3.49
CA ILE A 7 9.99 -9.20 3.34
C ILE A 7 9.32 -9.17 1.96
N VAL A 8 9.47 -10.25 1.18
CA VAL A 8 8.95 -10.32 -0.20
C VAL A 8 7.43 -10.35 -0.25
N LEU A 9 6.76 -10.77 0.83
CA LEU A 9 5.29 -10.81 0.90
C LEU A 9 4.71 -9.39 0.79
N LEU A 10 5.25 -8.44 1.55
CA LEU A 10 4.87 -7.03 1.48
C LEU A 10 5.12 -6.45 0.07
N SER A 11 6.27 -6.76 -0.53
CA SER A 11 6.54 -6.39 -1.93
C SER A 11 5.58 -7.01 -2.96
N ARG A 12 4.91 -8.13 -2.66
CA ARG A 12 3.89 -8.69 -3.55
C ARG A 12 2.61 -7.87 -3.48
N ASP A 13 2.22 -7.39 -2.30
CA ASP A 13 1.03 -6.54 -2.13
C ASP A 13 1.15 -5.23 -2.90
N HIS A 14 2.37 -4.68 -2.97
CA HIS A 14 2.67 -3.50 -3.77
C HIS A 14 2.28 -3.64 -5.24
N HIS A 15 2.25 -4.86 -5.79
CA HIS A 15 1.72 -5.07 -7.13
C HIS A 15 0.23 -4.69 -7.22
N PHE A 16 -0.57 -5.12 -6.25
CA PHE A 16 -1.99 -4.79 -6.19
C PHE A 16 -2.21 -3.31 -5.87
N GLY A 17 -1.39 -2.72 -4.98
CA GLY A 17 -1.44 -1.28 -4.70
C GLY A 17 -1.18 -0.41 -5.94
N LEU A 18 -0.17 -0.76 -6.74
CA LEU A 18 0.10 -0.10 -8.02
C LEU A 18 -1.01 -0.33 -9.05
N LEU A 19 -1.61 -1.53 -9.08
CA LEU A 19 -2.76 -1.82 -9.94
C LEU A 19 -3.98 -1.00 -9.53
N CYS A 20 -4.23 -0.80 -8.24
CA CYS A 20 -5.29 0.06 -7.72
C CYS A 20 -5.10 1.50 -8.21
N ALA A 21 -3.91 2.08 -8.01
CA ALA A 21 -3.59 3.43 -8.49
C ALA A 21 -3.75 3.55 -10.02
N TRP A 22 -3.39 2.50 -10.78
CA TRP A 22 -3.63 2.45 -12.22
C TRP A 22 -5.11 2.41 -12.58
N LYS A 23 -5.91 1.55 -11.93
CA LYS A 23 -7.36 1.40 -12.18
C LYS A 23 -8.09 2.72 -11.94
N ILE A 24 -7.79 3.42 -10.85
CA ILE A 24 -8.32 4.75 -10.55
C ILE A 24 -8.06 5.71 -11.71
N ARG A 25 -6.80 5.81 -12.16
CA ARG A 25 -6.42 6.70 -13.27
C ARG A 25 -7.09 6.33 -14.59
N GLN A 26 -7.28 5.03 -14.87
CA GLN A 26 -8.04 4.61 -16.06
C GLN A 26 -9.50 5.00 -15.98
N GLY A 27 -10.14 4.79 -14.82
CA GLY A 27 -11.52 5.21 -14.58
C GLY A 27 -11.71 6.71 -14.82
N LEU A 28 -10.85 7.53 -14.23
CA LEU A 28 -10.88 8.98 -14.43
C LEU A 28 -10.68 9.38 -15.89
N LYS A 29 -9.69 8.77 -16.58
CA LYS A 29 -9.42 9.04 -18.01
C LYS A 29 -10.60 8.67 -18.92
N LYS A 30 -11.36 7.64 -18.54
CA LYS A 30 -12.55 7.16 -19.25
C LYS A 30 -13.82 7.89 -18.85
N GLU A 31 -13.72 8.89 -17.98
CA GLU A 31 -14.87 9.62 -17.44
C GLU A 31 -15.89 8.68 -16.79
N ALA A 32 -15.41 7.61 -16.14
CA ALA A 32 -16.28 6.73 -15.36
C ALA A 32 -16.90 7.50 -14.20
N GLU A 33 -18.14 7.14 -13.85
CA GLU A 33 -18.84 7.71 -12.70
C GLU A 33 -17.95 7.68 -11.44
N ILE A 34 -17.73 8.85 -10.84
CA ILE A 34 -16.81 9.02 -9.70
C ILE A 34 -17.18 8.11 -8.52
N GLU A 35 -18.46 7.80 -8.36
CA GLU A 35 -18.94 6.88 -7.33
C GLU A 35 -18.50 5.43 -7.55
N ARG A 36 -18.37 4.96 -8.80
CA ARG A 36 -17.83 3.62 -9.08
C ARG A 36 -16.38 3.51 -8.64
N ILE A 37 -15.61 4.57 -8.87
CA ILE A 37 -14.19 4.65 -8.48
C ILE A 37 -14.08 4.76 -6.95
N LYS A 38 -14.92 5.57 -6.30
CA LYS A 38 -15.00 5.66 -4.83
C LYS A 38 -15.24 4.29 -4.21
N ASN A 39 -16.25 3.55 -4.68
CA ASN A 39 -16.57 2.22 -4.15
C ASN A 39 -15.38 1.25 -4.26
N TYR A 40 -14.63 1.33 -5.36
CA TYR A 40 -13.40 0.56 -5.50
C TYR A 40 -12.31 0.98 -4.50
N VAL A 41 -12.09 2.29 -4.31
CA VAL A 41 -11.14 2.79 -3.31
C VAL A 41 -11.50 2.30 -1.91
N GLN A 42 -12.78 2.37 -1.53
CA GLN A 42 -13.24 1.90 -0.21
C GLN A 42 -13.07 0.39 -0.05
N TYR A 43 -13.43 -0.38 -1.08
CA TYR A 43 -13.19 -1.82 -1.12
C TYR A 43 -11.70 -2.12 -0.92
N PHE A 44 -10.83 -1.53 -1.73
CA PHE A 44 -9.40 -1.82 -1.73
C PHE A 44 -8.72 -1.37 -0.44
N TRP A 45 -9.15 -0.23 0.11
CA TRP A 45 -8.71 0.23 1.43
C TRP A 45 -9.05 -0.80 2.52
N ALA A 46 -10.29 -1.25 2.57
CA ALA A 46 -10.77 -2.14 3.62
C ALA A 46 -10.21 -3.57 3.53
N SER A 47 -9.96 -4.08 2.33
CA SER A 47 -9.56 -5.47 2.08
C SER A 47 -8.05 -5.67 1.89
N HIS A 48 -7.30 -4.63 1.48
CA HIS A 48 -5.87 -4.77 1.17
C HIS A 48 -5.03 -3.75 1.96
N LEU A 49 -5.15 -2.45 1.66
CA LEU A 49 -4.19 -1.45 2.14
C LEU A 49 -4.15 -1.29 3.65
N LYS A 50 -5.31 -1.33 4.31
CA LYS A 50 -5.37 -1.15 5.76
C LYS A 50 -4.60 -2.26 6.49
N GLU A 51 -4.70 -3.48 6.00
CA GLU A 51 -4.03 -4.64 6.59
C GLU A 51 -2.54 -4.63 6.26
N HIS A 52 -2.19 -4.34 5.01
CA HIS A 52 -0.80 -4.17 4.59
C HIS A 52 -0.04 -3.14 5.46
N PHE A 53 -0.61 -1.95 5.68
CA PHE A 53 -0.01 -0.94 6.58
C PHE A 53 0.10 -1.42 8.02
N ARG A 54 -0.87 -2.20 8.50
CA ARG A 54 -0.85 -2.78 9.85
C ARG A 54 0.32 -3.74 9.99
N GLU A 55 0.55 -4.61 9.00
CA GLU A 55 1.67 -5.56 8.99
C GLU A 55 3.01 -4.84 9.04
N GLU A 56 3.21 -3.79 8.24
CA GLU A 56 4.45 -3.00 8.26
C GLU A 56 4.66 -2.29 9.59
N GLU A 57 3.61 -1.67 10.13
CA GLU A 57 3.64 -0.96 11.41
C GLU A 57 3.91 -1.90 12.60
N GLU A 58 3.36 -3.11 12.59
CA GLU A 58 3.52 -4.07 13.68
C GLU A 58 4.81 -4.88 13.56
N ILE A 59 5.26 -5.19 12.33
CA ILE A 59 6.37 -6.13 12.10
C ILE A 59 7.67 -5.41 11.74
N LEU A 60 7.65 -4.37 10.90
CA LEU A 60 8.90 -3.73 10.44
C LEU A 60 9.31 -2.56 11.32
N PHE A 61 8.37 -1.70 11.73
CA PHE A 61 8.68 -0.51 12.52
C PHE A 61 9.38 -0.80 13.86
N PRO A 62 9.18 -1.94 14.56
CA PRO A 62 9.96 -2.24 15.77
C PRO A 62 11.46 -2.35 15.54
N TYR A 63 11.90 -2.58 14.30
CA TYR A 63 13.31 -2.80 13.95
C TYR A 63 13.99 -1.55 13.35
N ALA A 64 13.23 -0.51 13.03
CA ALA A 64 13.76 0.76 12.52
C ALA A 64 13.00 1.94 13.12
N ASN A 65 13.71 2.89 13.72
CA ASN A 65 13.13 4.13 14.24
C ASN A 65 13.93 5.34 13.76
N ASP A 66 14.06 5.42 12.44
CA ASP A 66 14.80 6.43 11.71
C ASP A 66 13.87 7.36 10.92
N GLU A 67 14.47 8.33 10.22
CA GLU A 67 13.73 9.32 9.44
C GLU A 67 12.86 8.69 8.34
N MET A 68 13.31 7.58 7.74
CA MET A 68 12.55 6.87 6.70
C MET A 68 11.30 6.24 7.31
N THR A 69 11.43 5.57 8.45
CA THR A 69 10.28 4.97 9.15
C THR A 69 9.28 6.05 9.60
N HIS A 70 9.77 7.21 10.03
CA HIS A 70 8.92 8.35 10.32
C HIS A 70 8.23 8.92 9.07
N GLN A 71 8.87 8.86 7.89
CA GLN A 71 8.25 9.24 6.62
C GLN A 71 7.12 8.28 6.23
N ILE A 72 7.36 6.97 6.28
CA ILE A 72 6.34 5.95 6.01
C ILE A 72 5.10 6.16 6.87
N ARG A 73 5.29 6.37 8.18
CA ARG A 73 4.18 6.65 9.10
C ARG A 73 3.34 7.88 8.69
N ARG A 74 3.98 8.94 8.17
CA ARG A 74 3.27 10.12 7.68
C ARG A 74 2.53 9.82 6.38
N GLU A 75 3.12 9.04 5.48
CA GLU A 75 2.51 8.60 4.22
C GLU A 75 1.29 7.70 4.47
N HIS A 76 1.38 6.73 5.39
CA HIS A 76 0.24 5.91 5.83
C HIS A 76 -0.91 6.77 6.34
N GLN A 77 -0.61 7.74 7.20
CA GLN A 77 -1.61 8.64 7.75
C GLN A 77 -2.25 9.51 6.65
N LEU A 78 -1.48 9.98 5.67
CA LEU A 78 -2.00 10.73 4.53
C LEU A 78 -2.95 9.88 3.69
N ILE A 79 -2.54 8.67 3.30
CA ILE A 79 -3.36 7.75 2.48
C ILE A 79 -4.64 7.37 3.20
N LYS A 80 -4.56 7.09 4.52
CA LYS A 80 -5.72 6.84 5.38
C LYS A 80 -6.70 8.02 5.42
N THR A 81 -6.19 9.24 5.58
CA THR A 81 -7.01 10.45 5.56
C THR A 81 -7.69 10.61 4.20
N LEU A 82 -6.96 10.45 3.09
CA LEU A 82 -7.51 10.53 1.74
C LEU A 82 -8.62 9.49 1.50
N ALA A 83 -8.43 8.24 1.96
CA ALA A 83 -9.47 7.20 1.88
C ALA A 83 -10.73 7.62 2.64
N SER A 84 -10.58 8.17 3.85
CA SER A 84 -11.70 8.66 4.67
C SER A 84 -12.41 9.89 4.05
N ASP A 85 -11.65 10.80 3.46
CA ASP A 85 -12.20 11.98 2.78
C ASP A 85 -13.01 11.55 1.55
N ILE A 86 -12.47 10.63 0.75
CA ILE A 86 -13.16 10.03 -0.41
C ILE A 86 -14.47 9.34 0.01
N GLU A 87 -14.50 8.65 1.15
CA GLU A 87 -15.72 8.02 1.69
C GLU A 87 -16.82 9.07 1.95
N THR A 88 -16.43 10.22 2.51
CA THR A 88 -17.34 11.29 2.90
C THR A 88 -17.78 12.14 1.70
N THR A 89 -16.86 12.48 0.80
CA THR A 89 -17.12 13.28 -0.41
C THR A 89 -16.10 12.88 -1.47
N VAL A 90 -16.58 12.42 -2.63
CA VAL A 90 -15.70 12.05 -3.73
C VAL A 90 -15.55 13.20 -4.74
N SER A 91 -14.32 13.43 -5.18
CA SER A 91 -14.00 14.30 -6.31
C SER A 91 -12.83 13.71 -7.13
N THR A 92 -12.67 14.17 -8.37
CA THR A 92 -11.55 13.77 -9.23
C THR A 92 -10.19 14.11 -8.60
N GLU A 93 -10.10 15.24 -7.92
CA GLU A 93 -8.89 15.69 -7.23
C GLU A 93 -8.52 14.76 -6.08
N LEU A 94 -9.50 14.35 -5.26
CA LEU A 94 -9.25 13.42 -4.16
C LEU A 94 -8.83 12.03 -4.67
N LEU A 95 -9.49 11.52 -5.70
CA LEU A 95 -9.14 10.23 -6.33
C LEU A 95 -7.72 10.27 -6.93
N THR A 96 -7.37 11.38 -7.58
CA THR A 96 -6.02 11.58 -8.13
C THR A 96 -4.98 11.65 -7.01
N ALA A 97 -5.24 12.43 -5.96
CA ALA A 97 -4.35 12.57 -4.82
C ALA A 97 -4.11 11.24 -4.12
N PHE A 98 -5.14 10.40 -3.94
CA PHE A 98 -5.01 9.07 -3.38
C PHE A 98 -4.12 8.16 -4.25
N ALA A 99 -4.38 8.10 -5.56
CA ALA A 99 -3.59 7.28 -6.48
C ALA A 99 -2.12 7.72 -6.52
N ASP A 100 -1.86 9.03 -6.51
CA ASP A 100 -0.51 9.59 -6.51
C ASP A 100 0.22 9.35 -5.20
N ALA A 101 -0.46 9.52 -4.06
CA ALA A 101 0.12 9.25 -2.74
C ALA A 101 0.48 7.77 -2.60
N LEU A 102 -0.43 6.87 -2.97
CA LEU A 102 -0.20 5.43 -2.90
C LEU A 102 0.96 4.97 -3.78
N GLU A 103 1.04 5.44 -5.03
CA GLU A 103 2.14 5.08 -5.91
C GLU A 103 3.49 5.63 -5.42
N GLN A 104 3.52 6.87 -4.91
CA GLN A 104 4.74 7.48 -4.39
C GLN A 104 5.26 6.74 -3.16
N HIS A 105 4.35 6.40 -2.25
CA HIS A 105 4.62 5.61 -1.05
C HIS A 105 5.23 4.24 -1.40
N ILE A 106 4.54 3.43 -2.22
CA ILE A 106 5.04 2.11 -2.67
C ILE A 106 6.42 2.23 -3.35
N ARG A 107 6.62 3.26 -4.18
CA ARG A 107 7.91 3.48 -4.85
C ARG A 107 9.01 3.82 -3.86
N PHE A 108 8.71 4.60 -2.82
CA PHE A 108 9.66 4.95 -1.79
C PHE A 108 10.06 3.72 -0.95
N GLU A 109 9.10 2.88 -0.61
CA GLU A 109 9.36 1.63 0.12
C GLU A 109 10.26 0.70 -0.67
N GLU A 110 9.87 0.41 -1.91
CA GLU A 110 10.58 -0.52 -2.76
C GLU A 110 12.01 -0.06 -3.08
N ARG A 111 12.21 1.25 -3.26
CA ARG A 111 13.48 1.79 -3.78
C ARG A 111 14.40 2.32 -2.69
N THR A 112 13.87 2.59 -1.51
CA THR A 112 14.60 3.29 -0.45
C THR A 112 14.47 2.58 0.88
N TRP A 113 13.25 2.41 1.42
CA TRP A 113 13.08 1.91 2.78
C TRP A 113 13.40 0.43 2.93
N PHE A 114 12.83 -0.45 2.10
CA PHE A 114 13.14 -1.88 2.19
C PHE A 114 14.62 -2.19 1.89
N PRO A 115 15.28 -1.59 0.88
CA PRO A 115 16.74 -1.72 0.74
C PRO A 115 17.52 -1.28 1.98
N HIS A 116 17.12 -0.17 2.60
CA HIS A 116 17.74 0.31 3.84
C HIS A 116 17.55 -0.69 4.99
N LEU A 117 16.37 -1.27 5.15
CA LEU A 117 16.14 -2.36 6.12
C LEU A 117 17.04 -3.57 5.86
N GLU A 118 17.21 -3.97 4.60
CA GLU A 118 18.12 -5.06 4.21
C GLU A 118 19.60 -4.75 4.50
N GLU A 119 19.99 -3.47 4.55
CA GLU A 119 21.35 -3.03 4.88
C GLU A 119 21.61 -3.00 6.39
N ILE A 120 20.62 -2.58 7.19
CA ILE A 120 20.81 -2.37 8.64
C ILE A 120 20.45 -3.60 9.48
N LEU A 121 19.61 -4.51 8.99
CA LEU A 121 19.15 -5.68 9.74
C LEU A 121 20.01 -6.91 9.44
N ASP A 122 20.36 -7.64 10.49
CA ASP A 122 21.06 -8.92 10.33
C ASP A 122 20.11 -10.04 9.86
N THR A 123 20.70 -11.13 9.36
CA THR A 123 19.95 -12.29 8.86
C THR A 123 18.99 -12.86 9.91
N GLN A 124 19.40 -12.93 11.17
CA GLN A 124 18.57 -13.50 12.23
C GLN A 124 17.31 -12.66 12.49
N THR A 125 17.43 -11.34 12.36
CA THR A 125 16.32 -10.40 12.51
C THR A 125 15.38 -10.49 11.31
N LEU A 126 15.92 -10.52 10.09
CA LEU A 126 15.12 -10.71 8.88
C LEU A 126 14.35 -12.04 8.91
N GLU A 127 14.97 -13.15 9.34
CA GLU A 127 14.26 -14.43 9.51
C GLU A 127 13.11 -14.38 10.53
N LYS A 128 13.24 -13.58 11.59
CA LYS A 128 12.15 -13.38 12.56
C LYS A 128 11.00 -12.59 11.94
N ILE A 129 11.32 -11.55 11.17
CA ILE A 129 10.34 -10.77 10.40
C ILE A 129 9.60 -11.67 9.43
N GLY A 130 10.31 -12.47 8.64
CA GLY A 130 9.71 -13.40 7.67
C GLY A 130 8.76 -14.39 8.34
N LYS A 131 9.16 -15.00 9.44
CA LYS A 131 8.29 -15.91 10.23
C LYS A 131 7.06 -15.21 10.80
N ALA A 132 7.19 -13.95 11.20
CA ALA A 132 6.06 -13.18 11.72
C ALA A 132 5.07 -12.85 10.60
N LEU A 133 5.56 -12.43 9.43
CA LEU A 133 4.74 -12.22 8.24
C LEU A 133 4.05 -13.52 7.81
N ASP A 134 4.77 -14.65 7.72
CA ASP A 134 4.18 -15.95 7.35
C ASP A 134 3.02 -16.39 8.28
N LEU A 135 2.98 -15.89 9.52
CA LEU A 135 1.94 -16.23 10.50
C LEU A 135 0.67 -15.38 10.36
N ILE A 136 0.78 -14.14 9.88
CA ILE A 136 -0.32 -13.17 9.88
C ILE A 136 -0.74 -12.72 8.48
N HIS A 137 0.15 -12.85 7.51
CA HIS A 137 -0.04 -12.32 6.16
C HIS A 137 -1.02 -13.15 5.37
N GLU A 138 -2.12 -12.52 4.97
CA GLU A 138 -3.13 -13.10 4.10
C GLU A 138 -3.16 -12.32 2.78
N THR A 139 -2.72 -12.94 1.69
CA THR A 139 -2.83 -12.30 0.37
C THR A 139 -4.26 -12.42 -0.14
N GLU A 140 -5.00 -11.32 -0.16
CA GLU A 140 -6.28 -11.25 -0.86
C GLU A 140 -6.09 -10.98 -2.35
N ALA A 141 -6.91 -11.62 -3.19
CA ALA A 141 -6.98 -11.29 -4.60
C ALA A 141 -7.95 -10.13 -4.80
N ASP A 142 -7.56 -9.15 -5.62
CA ASP A 142 -8.47 -8.10 -6.09
C ASP A 142 -9.55 -8.71 -7.00
N THR A 143 -10.69 -9.06 -6.39
CA THR A 143 -11.85 -9.69 -7.01
C THR A 143 -12.98 -8.69 -7.28
N TYR A 144 -12.65 -7.39 -7.31
CA TYR A 144 -13.64 -6.35 -7.53
C TYR A 144 -14.34 -6.51 -8.88
N HIS A 145 -15.67 -6.63 -8.83
CA HIS A 145 -16.49 -7.04 -9.97
C HIS A 145 -16.81 -5.89 -10.95
N ASP A 146 -16.80 -4.65 -10.48
CA ASP A 146 -17.16 -3.49 -11.30
C ASP A 146 -15.93 -2.94 -12.04
N GLU A 147 -15.75 -3.37 -13.29
CA GLU A 147 -14.57 -3.06 -14.11
C GLU A 147 -14.62 -1.66 -14.75
N PHE A 148 -14.78 -0.61 -13.95
CA PHE A 148 -14.89 0.79 -14.41
C PHE A 148 -13.64 1.30 -15.18
N TRP A 149 -12.51 0.61 -15.06
CA TRP A 149 -11.25 0.91 -15.74
C TRP A 149 -11.17 0.40 -17.18
N LYS A 150 -12.15 -0.40 -17.64
CA LYS A 150 -12.11 -1.04 -18.96
C LYS A 150 -12.71 -0.21 -20.09
#